data_AF-A0A349E488-F1
#
_entry.id   AF-A0A349E488-F1
#
_cell.length_a   1.000
_cell.length_b   1.000
_cell.length_c   1.000
_cell.angle_alpha   90.00
_cell.angle_beta   90.00
_cell.angle_gamma   90.00
#
_symmetry.space_group_name_H-M   'P 1'
#
loop_
_entity.id
_entity.type
_entity.pdbx_description
1 polymer ?
#
loop_
_entity_poly.entity_id
_entity_poly.type
_entity_poly.pdbx_seq_one_letter_code
_entity_poly.pdbx_strand_id
1 'polypeptide(L)'
;MAKYQTVKTPGIKSLMLSFDFGSNQLKDTSLIKQLKDARIKYITYAYSDYKKEAKFKQDEFNRERFYSLYQQLPAVFKDTTIHWQVINQNEAKDQASAAKLLHGFVLYYRPTPTMAARKKEIADFKKKIKKLLDDVEPKASESGGDYVYGYARDSVTTISGADYIKYVKDTTVTAVLDRNKNWKKMLIHCDLTGSMMPYAAQLFVWHRLNIDKKKAQYFVFFNDGDNTPDAQKKVGKTGGIYHTKTSNFKQLMTVADTCIRNGFGGDAPENDVEAILSGLQKCPDCEDIILIADNWANMRDYRLLSKINKPVKIILCGTYFGINTQYLDLARATGGSIHTIEADITNLMKLREGEKIKIGKYTFLIKNGRFVKV
;
A
#
# COMPACT_ATOMS: atom_id res chain seq x y z
N MET A 1 14.06 21.62 -6.80
CA MET A 1 15.05 21.50 -5.71
C MET A 1 14.63 20.35 -4.82
N ALA A 2 15.57 19.54 -4.34
CA ALA A 2 15.25 18.42 -3.46
C ALA A 2 15.24 18.90 -2.02
N LYS A 3 14.07 18.91 -1.38
CA LYS A 3 13.90 19.12 0.06
C LYS A 3 13.20 17.91 0.63
N TYR A 4 13.67 17.41 1.77
CA TYR A 4 12.95 16.33 2.44
C TYR A 4 11.63 16.84 3.01
N GLN A 5 10.57 16.07 2.81
CA GLN A 5 9.29 16.24 3.48
C GLN A 5 8.84 14.90 4.05
N THR A 6 8.36 14.91 5.29
CA THR A 6 7.83 13.69 5.91
C THR A 6 6.58 13.24 5.18
N VAL A 7 6.61 12.01 4.68
CA VAL A 7 5.46 11.40 4.01
C VAL A 7 4.47 10.91 5.07
N LYS A 8 3.20 11.29 4.93
CA LYS A 8 2.13 10.82 5.81
C LYS A 8 1.28 9.81 5.05
N THR A 9 1.44 8.52 5.37
CA THR A 9 0.68 7.42 4.76
C THR A 9 -0.20 6.77 5.83
N PRO A 10 -1.47 6.44 5.55
CA PRO A 10 -2.32 5.71 6.48
C PRO A 10 -1.67 4.41 6.99
N GLY A 11 -1.78 4.12 8.28
CA GLY A 11 -1.21 2.91 8.89
C GLY A 11 0.32 2.90 9.06
N ILE A 12 1.02 3.95 8.60
CA ILE A 12 2.48 4.09 8.73
C ILE A 12 2.81 5.19 9.72
N LYS A 13 3.71 4.90 10.66
CA LYS A 13 4.33 5.88 11.54
C LYS A 13 5.74 6.22 11.05
N SER A 14 6.22 7.39 11.42
CA SER A 14 7.57 7.84 11.12
C SER A 14 8.29 8.27 12.39
N LEU A 15 9.52 7.80 12.60
CA LEU A 15 10.43 8.26 13.66
C LEU A 15 11.59 9.02 13.03
N MET A 16 11.91 10.19 13.55
CA MET A 16 13.03 11.01 13.09
C MET A 16 14.18 10.94 14.09
N LEU A 17 15.33 10.45 13.64
CA LEU A 17 16.60 10.45 14.35
C LEU A 17 17.49 11.52 13.71
N SER A 18 17.60 12.68 14.37
CA SER A 18 18.26 13.86 13.80
C SER A 18 19.68 14.05 14.31
N PHE A 19 20.47 14.76 13.51
CA PHE A 19 21.76 15.34 13.82
C PHE A 19 21.63 16.87 13.84
N ASP A 20 22.47 17.55 14.60
CA ASP A 20 22.74 18.97 14.33
C ASP A 20 23.53 19.13 13.03
N PHE A 21 23.43 20.32 12.41
CA PHE A 21 24.28 20.65 11.29
C PHE A 21 25.75 20.59 11.70
N GLY A 22 26.57 19.88 10.92
CA GLY A 22 27.98 19.65 11.26
C GLY A 22 28.21 18.62 12.39
N SER A 23 27.17 17.93 12.87
CA SER A 23 27.30 16.83 13.83
C SER A 23 27.09 15.45 13.19
N ASN A 24 27.84 14.46 13.67
CA ASN A 24 27.64 13.03 13.40
C ASN A 24 27.00 12.29 14.59
N GLN A 25 26.67 12.98 15.68
CA GLN A 25 26.05 12.40 16.87
C GLN A 25 24.53 12.58 16.85
N LEU A 26 23.80 11.49 17.05
CA LEU A 26 22.34 11.52 17.14
C LEU A 26 21.89 12.35 18.35
N LYS A 27 20.97 13.28 18.13
CA LYS A 27 20.48 14.19 19.19
C LYS A 27 19.79 13.46 20.34
N ASP A 28 18.97 12.48 20.01
CA ASP A 28 18.17 11.74 20.98
C ASP A 28 17.99 10.28 20.54
N THR A 29 18.79 9.39 21.14
CA THR A 29 18.70 7.95 20.90
C THR A 29 17.57 7.30 21.70
N SER A 30 17.00 7.98 22.70
CA SER A 30 15.90 7.44 23.50
C SER A 30 14.63 7.20 22.68
N LEU A 31 14.45 7.96 21.60
CA LEU A 31 13.40 7.83 20.60
C LEU A 31 13.30 6.42 20.00
N ILE A 32 14.42 5.70 19.93
CA ILE A 32 14.50 4.35 19.35
C ILE A 32 13.62 3.35 20.12
N LYS A 33 13.33 3.61 21.40
CA LYS A 33 12.39 2.80 22.20
C LYS A 33 10.99 2.74 21.58
N GLN A 34 10.59 3.72 20.76
CA GLN A 34 9.32 3.71 20.02
C GLN A 34 9.26 2.67 18.90
N LEU A 35 10.40 2.11 18.51
CA LEU A 35 10.51 1.05 17.51
C LEU A 35 10.49 -0.34 18.14
N LYS A 36 10.29 -0.43 19.46
CA LYS A 36 10.08 -1.71 20.13
C LYS A 36 8.84 -2.39 19.50
N ASP A 37 9.02 -3.63 19.09
CA ASP A 37 8.00 -4.43 18.41
C ASP A 37 7.44 -3.74 17.15
N ALA A 38 8.29 -3.00 16.42
CA ALA A 38 7.94 -2.38 15.15
C ALA A 38 8.64 -3.05 13.97
N ARG A 39 7.99 -3.01 12.80
CA ARG A 39 8.56 -3.42 11.53
C ARG A 39 8.88 -2.18 10.71
N ILE A 40 10.17 -1.90 10.55
CA ILE A 40 10.66 -0.80 9.70
C ILE A 40 10.60 -1.25 8.24
N LYS A 41 10.21 -0.34 7.35
CA LYS A 41 10.07 -0.64 5.92
C LYS A 41 10.84 0.31 5.03
N TYR A 42 10.92 1.58 5.40
CA TYR A 42 11.71 2.55 4.67
C TYR A 42 12.59 3.33 5.62
N ILE A 43 13.82 3.58 5.20
CA ILE A 43 14.73 4.49 5.89
C ILE A 43 15.18 5.55 4.89
N THR A 44 14.83 6.79 5.18
CA THR A 44 15.34 7.94 4.42
C THR A 44 16.46 8.60 5.20
N TYR A 45 17.66 8.63 4.65
CA TYR A 45 18.74 9.50 5.13
C TYR A 45 18.69 10.82 4.36
N ALA A 46 18.50 11.93 5.06
CA ALA A 46 18.49 13.27 4.48
C ALA A 46 19.60 14.13 5.09
N TYR A 47 20.26 14.92 4.26
CA TYR A 47 21.25 15.92 4.68
C TYR A 47 21.31 17.05 3.65
N SER A 48 21.90 18.19 3.99
CA SER A 48 22.13 19.31 3.07
C SER A 48 23.41 19.10 2.24
N ASP A 49 23.40 19.48 0.97
CA ASP A 49 24.64 19.51 0.16
C ASP A 49 25.60 20.65 0.53
N TYR A 50 25.12 21.63 1.31
CA TYR A 50 25.90 22.79 1.73
C TYR A 50 27.14 22.37 2.53
N LYS A 51 28.30 22.85 2.08
CA LYS A 51 29.59 22.71 2.75
C LYS A 51 30.10 24.09 3.14
N LYS A 52 30.45 24.26 4.42
CA LYS A 52 31.11 25.48 4.90
C LYS A 52 32.49 25.66 4.26
N GLU A 53 33.20 24.54 4.08
CA GLU A 53 34.54 24.50 3.48
C GLU A 53 34.53 23.61 2.24
N ALA A 54 35.12 24.08 1.15
CA ALA A 54 35.15 23.34 -0.11
C ALA A 54 35.82 21.95 0.01
N LYS A 55 36.81 21.83 0.91
CA LYS A 55 37.55 20.58 1.17
C LYS A 55 36.79 19.60 2.08
N PHE A 56 35.64 19.97 2.62
CA PHE A 56 34.87 19.09 3.50
C PHE A 56 34.42 17.83 2.78
N LYS A 57 34.82 16.68 3.33
CA LYS A 57 34.55 15.36 2.77
C LYS A 57 33.22 14.82 3.27
N GLN A 58 32.14 15.26 2.61
CA GLN A 58 30.77 14.87 2.95
C GLN A 58 30.55 13.35 3.01
N ASP A 59 31.21 12.57 2.16
CA ASP A 59 31.03 11.11 2.12
C ASP A 59 31.64 10.40 3.33
N GLU A 60 32.80 10.87 3.82
CA GLU A 60 33.40 10.39 5.07
C GLU A 60 32.46 10.69 6.25
N PHE A 61 31.94 11.91 6.30
CA PHE A 61 31.03 12.34 7.35
C PHE A 61 29.69 11.59 7.32
N ASN A 62 29.18 11.29 6.13
CA ASN A 62 28.00 10.44 5.98
C ASN A 62 28.27 9.03 6.51
N ARG A 63 29.43 8.43 6.24
CA ARG A 63 29.78 7.10 6.79
C ARG A 63 29.76 7.09 8.31
N GLU A 64 30.28 8.13 8.96
CA GLU A 64 30.21 8.26 10.42
C GLU A 64 28.78 8.32 10.93
N ARG A 65 27.89 9.08 10.27
CA ARG A 65 26.45 9.13 10.63
C ARG A 65 25.74 7.79 10.45
N PHE A 66 26.05 7.06 9.39
CA PHE A 66 25.54 5.69 9.20
C PHE A 66 26.08 4.75 10.27
N TYR A 67 27.34 4.90 10.68
CA TYR A 67 27.93 4.14 11.79
C TYR A 67 27.22 4.45 13.13
N SER A 68 26.90 5.72 13.40
CA SER A 68 26.09 6.09 14.58
C SER A 68 24.71 5.44 14.58
N LEU A 69 24.05 5.32 13.42
CA LEU A 69 22.80 4.55 13.33
C LEU A 69 23.04 3.06 13.56
N TYR A 70 24.10 2.49 12.97
CA TYR A 70 24.45 1.07 13.12
C TYR A 70 24.69 0.69 14.58
N GLN A 71 25.35 1.54 15.36
CA GLN A 71 25.56 1.31 16.80
C GLN A 71 24.25 1.18 17.58
N GLN A 72 23.20 1.87 17.15
CA GLN A 72 21.91 1.86 17.84
C GLN A 72 20.93 0.82 17.27
N LEU A 73 20.98 0.58 15.96
CA LEU A 73 20.03 -0.27 15.23
C LEU A 73 20.77 -1.18 14.22
N PRO A 74 21.66 -2.09 14.65
CA PRO A 74 22.46 -2.90 13.72
C PRO A 74 21.60 -3.85 12.87
N ALA A 75 20.42 -4.24 13.37
CA ALA A 75 19.51 -5.14 12.67
C ALA A 75 18.99 -4.57 11.34
N VAL A 76 18.78 -3.25 11.23
CA VAL A 76 18.20 -2.65 10.00
C VAL A 76 19.14 -2.73 8.79
N PHE A 77 20.43 -2.94 9.03
CA PHE A 77 21.44 -3.11 7.98
C PHE A 77 21.51 -4.54 7.45
N LYS A 78 20.95 -5.50 8.20
CA LYS A 78 20.87 -6.92 7.81
C LYS A 78 19.54 -7.25 7.13
N ASP A 79 18.51 -6.44 7.36
CA ASP A 79 17.19 -6.65 6.79
C ASP A 79 17.13 -6.15 5.34
N THR A 80 17.20 -7.09 4.40
CA THR A 80 17.12 -6.82 2.96
C THR A 80 15.73 -6.42 2.48
N THR A 81 14.72 -6.46 3.36
CA THR A 81 13.35 -6.02 3.05
C THR A 81 13.13 -4.53 3.33
N ILE A 82 14.11 -3.86 3.96
CA ILE A 82 14.06 -2.41 4.19
C ILE A 82 14.56 -1.68 2.95
N HIS A 83 13.75 -0.75 2.46
CA HIS A 83 14.12 0.12 1.35
C HIS A 83 14.81 1.39 1.87
N TRP A 84 16.05 1.59 1.44
CA TRP A 84 16.83 2.78 1.78
C TRP A 84 16.74 3.84 0.70
N GLN A 85 16.65 5.10 1.12
CA GLN A 85 16.74 6.26 0.25
C GLN A 85 17.68 7.29 0.86
N VAL A 86 18.58 7.85 0.03
CA VAL A 86 19.38 9.02 0.39
C VAL A 86 18.82 10.24 -0.34
N ILE A 87 18.57 11.33 0.39
CA ILE A 87 18.13 12.62 -0.16
C ILE A 87 19.18 13.66 0.17
N ASN A 88 19.85 14.12 -0.88
CA ASN A 88 20.75 15.27 -0.81
C ASN A 88 19.95 16.56 -1.05
N GLN A 89 19.86 17.43 -0.04
CA GLN A 89 19.03 18.63 -0.08
C GLN A 89 19.82 19.84 -0.53
N ASN A 90 19.44 20.41 -1.68
CA ASN A 90 20.24 21.39 -2.42
C ASN A 90 19.67 22.82 -2.45
N GLU A 91 18.81 23.14 -1.49
CA GLU A 91 18.19 24.47 -1.41
C GLU A 91 18.92 25.44 -0.48
N ALA A 92 19.86 24.96 0.34
CA ALA A 92 20.60 25.78 1.27
C ALA A 92 21.72 26.56 0.57
N LYS A 93 21.80 27.87 0.81
CA LYS A 93 22.81 28.76 0.23
C LYS A 93 23.86 29.22 1.24
N ASP A 94 23.56 29.07 2.51
CA ASP A 94 24.40 29.49 3.63
C ASP A 94 24.24 28.52 4.81
N GLN A 95 25.09 28.67 5.82
CA GLN A 95 25.06 27.81 7.01
C GLN A 95 23.73 27.90 7.77
N ALA A 96 23.09 29.06 7.81
CA ALA A 96 21.86 29.28 8.55
C ALA A 96 20.65 28.57 7.90
N SER A 97 20.57 28.60 6.58
CA SER A 97 19.58 27.86 5.78
C SER A 97 19.88 26.36 5.80
N ALA A 98 21.15 25.96 5.72
CA ALA A 98 21.55 24.56 5.85
C ALA A 98 21.10 23.98 7.20
N ALA A 99 21.35 24.68 8.31
CA ALA A 99 20.98 24.23 9.65
C ALA A 99 19.47 24.07 9.90
N LYS A 100 18.62 24.65 9.04
CA LYS A 100 17.16 24.48 9.09
C LYS A 100 16.68 23.23 8.31
N LEU A 101 17.54 22.62 7.50
CA LEU A 101 17.23 21.40 6.78
C LEU A 101 17.34 20.18 7.70
N LEU A 102 16.66 19.11 7.33
CA LEU A 102 16.81 17.85 8.04
C LEU A 102 18.21 17.27 7.81
N HIS A 103 18.95 17.02 8.88
CA HIS A 103 20.08 16.10 8.88
C HIS A 103 19.70 14.92 9.76
N GLY A 104 19.58 13.73 9.18
CA GLY A 104 19.12 12.59 9.97
C GLY A 104 18.52 11.45 9.17
N PHE A 105 18.09 10.45 9.92
CA PHE A 105 17.34 9.31 9.42
C PHE A 105 15.87 9.48 9.76
N VAL A 106 15.00 9.19 8.80
CA VAL A 106 13.57 9.04 9.03
C VAL A 106 13.19 7.61 8.75
N LEU A 107 12.81 6.90 9.82
CA LEU A 107 12.43 5.51 9.82
C LEU A 107 10.92 5.43 9.72
N TYR A 108 10.42 4.85 8.63
CA TYR A 108 9.01 4.58 8.42
C TYR A 108 8.71 3.15 8.81
N TYR A 109 7.78 2.99 9.75
CA TYR A 109 7.52 1.71 10.39
C TYR A 109 6.04 1.47 10.64
N ARG A 110 5.70 0.19 10.78
CA ARG A 110 4.41 -0.29 11.29
C ARG A 110 4.62 -0.87 12.68
N PRO A 111 3.87 -0.42 13.70
CA PRO A 111 3.81 -1.14 14.97
C PRO A 111 3.32 -2.57 14.72
N THR A 112 3.85 -3.56 15.45
CA THR A 112 3.28 -4.92 15.42
C THR A 112 1.90 -4.84 16.08
N PRO A 113 0.82 -5.16 15.36
CA PRO A 113 -0.51 -4.92 15.86
C PRO A 113 -0.86 -5.94 16.97
N THR A 114 -1.13 -5.45 18.19
CA THR A 114 -1.67 -6.30 19.27
C THR A 114 -3.12 -6.68 18.97
N MET A 115 -3.63 -7.79 19.53
CA MET A 115 -5.05 -8.15 19.33
C MET A 115 -6.02 -7.04 19.72
N ALA A 116 -5.72 -6.30 20.79
CA ALA A 116 -6.53 -5.17 21.23
C ALA A 116 -6.49 -4.01 20.23
N ALA A 117 -5.30 -3.64 19.74
CA ALA A 117 -5.16 -2.61 18.70
C ALA A 117 -5.90 -3.02 17.42
N ARG A 118 -5.79 -4.28 16.99
CA ARG A 118 -6.53 -4.83 15.84
C ARG A 118 -8.04 -4.70 16.00
N LYS A 119 -8.59 -5.14 17.14
CA LYS A 119 -10.03 -5.01 17.42
C LYS A 119 -10.49 -3.56 17.35
N LYS A 120 -9.70 -2.63 17.87
CA LYS A 120 -9.99 -1.19 17.80
C LYS A 120 -9.96 -0.67 16.36
N GLU A 121 -8.93 -1.00 15.58
CA GLU A 121 -8.82 -0.59 14.17
C GLU A 121 -9.99 -1.11 13.33
N ILE A 122 -10.38 -2.38 13.51
CA ILE A 122 -11.56 -2.97 12.85
C ILE A 122 -12.84 -2.22 13.24
N ALA A 123 -13.02 -1.91 14.52
CA ALA A 123 -14.20 -1.18 14.98
C ALA A 123 -14.26 0.24 14.41
N ASP A 124 -13.13 0.96 14.42
CA ASP A 124 -13.02 2.31 13.86
C ASP A 124 -13.27 2.31 12.35
N PHE A 125 -12.74 1.31 11.64
CA PHE A 125 -12.98 1.09 10.21
C PHE A 125 -14.47 0.85 9.90
N LYS A 126 -15.13 -0.06 10.63
CA LYS A 126 -16.56 -0.34 10.49
C LYS A 126 -17.39 0.92 10.71
N LYS A 127 -17.10 1.67 11.78
CA LYS A 127 -17.78 2.93 12.09
C LYS A 127 -17.60 3.94 10.96
N LYS A 128 -16.39 4.05 10.41
CA LYS A 128 -16.09 4.98 9.32
C LYS A 128 -16.81 4.58 8.03
N ILE A 129 -16.78 3.30 7.64
CA ILE A 129 -17.51 2.84 6.46
C ILE A 129 -19.00 3.03 6.62
N LYS A 130 -19.57 2.65 7.77
CA LYS A 130 -21.00 2.84 8.01
C LYS A 130 -21.37 4.30 7.80
N LYS A 131 -20.64 5.24 8.43
CA LYS A 131 -20.85 6.67 8.23
C LYS A 131 -20.76 7.07 6.75
N LEU A 132 -19.73 6.60 6.04
CA LEU A 132 -19.55 6.91 4.62
C LEU A 132 -20.69 6.37 3.75
N LEU A 133 -21.26 5.22 4.09
CA LEU A 133 -22.41 4.65 3.38
C LEU A 133 -23.69 5.39 3.71
N ASP A 134 -23.91 5.72 4.99
CA ASP A 134 -25.07 6.51 5.45
C ASP A 134 -25.10 7.90 4.79
N ASP A 135 -23.94 8.51 4.56
CA ASP A 135 -23.80 9.81 3.88
C ASP A 135 -24.08 9.71 2.35
N VAL A 136 -24.00 8.51 1.78
CA VAL A 136 -24.13 8.24 0.33
C VAL A 136 -25.49 7.62 -0.02
N GLU A 137 -26.24 7.11 0.95
CA GLU A 137 -27.60 6.61 0.76
C GLU A 137 -28.64 7.73 1.00
N PRO A 138 -29.72 7.81 0.20
CA PRO A 138 -30.84 8.67 0.55
C PRO A 138 -31.49 8.16 1.83
N LYS A 139 -31.77 9.06 2.77
CA LYS A 139 -32.38 8.72 4.06
C LYS A 139 -33.80 8.17 3.85
N ALA A 140 -33.98 6.86 4.00
CA ALA A 140 -35.30 6.26 4.19
C ALA A 140 -35.71 6.31 5.67
N SER A 141 -37.00 6.57 5.93
CA SER A 141 -37.58 6.76 7.27
C SER A 141 -37.42 5.53 8.17
N GLU A 142 -37.13 5.79 9.45
CA GLU A 142 -36.87 4.81 10.50
C GLU A 142 -38.02 3.80 10.68
N SER A 143 -37.69 2.51 10.72
CA SER A 143 -38.44 1.53 11.53
C SER A 143 -37.47 0.53 12.16
N GLY A 144 -37.64 0.37 13.47
CA GLY A 144 -36.74 -0.37 14.35
C GLY A 144 -36.81 -1.88 14.18
N GLY A 145 -35.65 -2.52 14.34
CA GLY A 145 -35.47 -3.96 14.43
C GLY A 145 -33.99 -4.26 14.70
N ASP A 146 -33.72 -5.29 15.49
CA ASP A 146 -32.40 -5.61 16.05
C ASP A 146 -31.24 -5.54 15.05
N TYR A 147 -30.19 -4.83 15.47
CA TYR A 147 -29.14 -4.29 14.60
C TYR A 147 -28.14 -5.34 14.10
N VAL A 148 -28.44 -5.95 12.93
CA VAL A 148 -27.42 -6.48 12.02
C VAL A 148 -27.57 -5.78 10.67
N TYR A 149 -26.92 -4.60 10.58
CA TYR A 149 -26.82 -3.75 9.38
C TYR A 149 -28.14 -3.66 8.59
N GLY A 150 -29.06 -2.82 9.09
CA GLY A 150 -30.28 -2.45 8.37
C GLY A 150 -29.93 -1.60 7.14
N TYR A 151 -30.23 -2.12 5.95
CA TYR A 151 -30.08 -1.41 4.68
C TYR A 151 -31.38 -1.61 3.90
N ALA A 152 -32.16 -0.55 3.74
CA ALA A 152 -33.34 -0.55 2.89
C ALA A 152 -32.90 -0.28 1.43
N ARG A 153 -33.46 -1.04 0.49
CA ARG A 153 -33.40 -0.71 -0.94
C ARG A 153 -34.49 0.33 -1.23
N ASP A 154 -34.12 1.46 -1.81
CA ASP A 154 -34.47 1.79 -3.19
C ASP A 154 -34.05 3.23 -3.55
N SER A 155 -33.62 3.41 -4.81
CA SER A 155 -33.26 4.66 -5.50
C SER A 155 -32.06 5.46 -4.94
N VAL A 156 -30.86 5.24 -5.48
CA VAL A 156 -29.71 6.13 -5.27
C VAL A 156 -29.83 7.33 -6.20
N THR A 157 -30.10 8.51 -5.64
CA THR A 157 -29.93 9.79 -6.32
C THR A 157 -28.44 10.13 -6.43
N THR A 158 -28.05 10.75 -7.54
CA THR A 158 -26.67 11.13 -7.88
C THR A 158 -26.02 12.02 -6.82
N ILE A 159 -25.31 11.40 -5.88
CA ILE A 159 -24.33 12.09 -5.04
C ILE A 159 -23.00 12.09 -5.82
N SER A 160 -22.47 13.29 -6.04
CA SER A 160 -21.23 13.47 -6.78
C SER A 160 -20.05 12.93 -5.96
N GLY A 161 -19.05 12.35 -6.61
CA GLY A 161 -17.83 11.85 -5.95
C GLY A 161 -17.04 12.93 -5.17
N ALA A 162 -17.42 14.21 -5.25
CA ALA A 162 -16.76 15.33 -4.59
C ALA A 162 -16.95 15.33 -3.05
N ASP A 163 -18.09 14.87 -2.53
CA ASP A 163 -18.34 14.87 -1.08
C ASP A 163 -17.56 13.77 -0.34
N TYR A 164 -17.24 12.67 -1.03
CA TYR A 164 -16.39 11.57 -0.54
C TYR A 164 -14.95 12.02 -0.24
N ILE A 165 -14.39 12.89 -1.09
CA ILE A 165 -12.99 13.34 -1.03
C ILE A 165 -12.69 14.09 0.28
N LYS A 166 -13.71 14.69 0.91
CA LYS A 166 -13.55 15.44 2.17
C LYS A 166 -13.11 14.57 3.37
N TYR A 167 -13.34 13.25 3.32
CA TYR A 167 -13.11 12.33 4.43
C TYR A 167 -11.94 11.36 4.24
N VAL A 168 -11.28 11.39 3.08
CA VAL A 168 -10.21 10.46 2.72
C VAL A 168 -9.05 11.22 2.11
N LYS A 169 -7.91 11.17 2.78
CA LYS A 169 -6.69 11.89 2.34
C LYS A 169 -6.03 11.25 1.12
N ASP A 170 -6.21 9.94 0.97
CA ASP A 170 -5.74 9.16 -0.18
C ASP A 170 -6.96 8.65 -0.94
N THR A 171 -6.97 8.79 -2.27
CA THR A 171 -8.08 8.41 -3.15
C THR A 171 -7.65 7.43 -4.25
N THR A 172 -6.52 6.74 -4.07
CA THR A 172 -5.89 5.89 -5.10
C THR A 172 -6.88 4.94 -5.77
N VAL A 173 -7.64 4.16 -5.00
CA VAL A 173 -8.54 3.14 -5.55
C VAL A 173 -9.70 3.78 -6.31
N THR A 174 -10.37 4.77 -5.70
CA THR A 174 -11.49 5.46 -6.35
C THR A 174 -11.04 6.18 -7.61
N ALA A 175 -9.93 6.94 -7.56
CA ALA A 175 -9.42 7.70 -8.69
C ALA A 175 -9.01 6.80 -9.86
N VAL A 176 -8.42 5.63 -9.58
CA VAL A 176 -8.05 4.64 -10.60
C VAL A 176 -9.28 4.03 -11.24
N LEU A 177 -10.26 3.59 -10.45
CA LEU A 177 -11.49 2.98 -10.96
C LEU A 177 -12.33 3.97 -11.78
N ASP A 178 -12.38 5.24 -11.36
CA ASP A 178 -13.15 6.28 -12.04
C ASP A 178 -12.54 6.73 -13.37
N ARG A 179 -11.20 6.80 -13.47
CA ARG A 179 -10.54 7.16 -14.73
C ARG A 179 -10.53 6.01 -15.73
N ASN A 180 -10.50 4.76 -15.28
CA ASN A 180 -10.49 3.57 -16.15
C ASN A 180 -11.91 3.10 -16.51
N LYS A 181 -12.68 3.98 -17.17
CA LYS A 181 -14.11 3.76 -17.43
C LYS A 181 -14.42 2.57 -18.34
N ASN A 182 -13.46 2.16 -19.16
CA ASN A 182 -13.56 1.05 -20.10
C ASN A 182 -13.51 -0.33 -19.42
N TRP A 183 -13.10 -0.41 -18.14
CA TRP A 183 -13.10 -1.70 -17.44
C TRP A 183 -14.52 -2.22 -17.20
N LYS A 184 -14.73 -3.50 -17.51
CA LYS A 184 -16.02 -4.19 -17.51
C LYS A 184 -15.84 -5.66 -17.12
N LYS A 185 -16.96 -6.27 -16.73
CA LYS A 185 -17.02 -7.65 -16.19
C LYS A 185 -15.87 -7.95 -15.22
N MET A 186 -15.61 -7.02 -14.30
CA MET A 186 -14.40 -7.08 -13.47
C MET A 186 -14.46 -8.23 -12.47
N LEU A 187 -13.34 -8.94 -12.35
CA LEU A 187 -13.00 -9.79 -11.21
C LEU A 187 -12.03 -9.00 -10.32
N ILE A 188 -12.51 -8.53 -9.17
CA ILE A 188 -11.73 -7.66 -8.29
C ILE A 188 -11.20 -8.47 -7.10
N HIS A 189 -9.87 -8.53 -6.99
CA HIS A 189 -9.16 -9.05 -5.84
C HIS A 189 -8.74 -7.88 -4.96
N CYS A 190 -9.09 -7.91 -3.68
CA CYS A 190 -8.69 -6.88 -2.73
C CYS A 190 -8.05 -7.52 -1.51
N ASP A 191 -6.83 -7.08 -1.22
CA ASP A 191 -6.17 -7.29 0.05
C ASP A 191 -7.00 -6.60 1.15
N LEU A 192 -7.39 -7.36 2.19
CA LEU A 192 -8.11 -6.88 3.36
C LEU A 192 -7.29 -6.99 4.65
N THR A 193 -5.96 -6.98 4.55
CA THR A 193 -5.07 -6.77 5.70
C THR A 193 -5.20 -5.36 6.27
N GLY A 194 -4.69 -5.16 7.48
CA GLY A 194 -4.89 -3.92 8.24
C GLY A 194 -4.45 -2.65 7.50
N SER A 195 -3.34 -2.71 6.77
CA SER A 195 -2.83 -1.57 6.00
C SER A 195 -3.72 -1.20 4.81
N MET A 196 -4.51 -2.16 4.32
CA MET A 196 -5.36 -1.97 3.16
C MET A 196 -6.75 -1.44 3.50
N MET A 197 -7.11 -1.37 4.78
CA MET A 197 -8.42 -0.86 5.22
C MET A 197 -8.81 0.49 4.58
N PRO A 198 -7.97 1.54 4.55
CA PRO A 198 -8.37 2.81 3.93
C PRO A 198 -8.65 2.73 2.43
N TYR A 199 -8.01 1.78 1.74
CA TYR A 199 -8.18 1.53 0.31
C TYR A 199 -9.38 0.60 0.03
N ALA A 200 -9.61 -0.38 0.90
CA ALA A 200 -10.83 -1.20 0.87
C ALA A 200 -12.10 -0.36 1.10
N ALA A 201 -12.04 0.65 1.97
CA ALA A 201 -13.15 1.60 2.14
C ALA A 201 -13.51 2.32 0.84
N GLN A 202 -12.51 2.73 0.06
CA GLN A 202 -12.67 3.35 -1.25
C GLN A 202 -13.37 2.40 -2.22
N LEU A 203 -12.94 1.14 -2.26
CA LEU A 203 -13.55 0.11 -3.09
C LEU A 203 -15.02 -0.10 -2.75
N PHE A 204 -15.36 -0.21 -1.47
CA PHE A 204 -16.74 -0.48 -1.05
C PHE A 204 -17.69 0.68 -1.37
N VAL A 205 -17.27 1.91 -1.13
CA VAL A 205 -18.08 3.09 -1.49
C VAL A 205 -18.21 3.21 -3.00
N TRP A 206 -17.11 3.04 -3.75
CA TRP A 206 -17.15 3.04 -5.21
C TRP A 206 -18.10 1.96 -5.75
N HIS A 207 -18.05 0.74 -5.21
CA HIS A 207 -18.92 -0.34 -5.65
C HIS A 207 -20.39 -0.04 -5.33
N ARG A 208 -20.69 0.48 -4.13
CA ARG A 208 -22.06 0.88 -3.77
C ARG A 208 -22.65 1.90 -4.74
N LEU A 209 -21.84 2.91 -5.11
CA LEU A 209 -22.22 3.97 -6.05
C LEU A 209 -22.34 3.50 -7.51
N ASN A 210 -21.71 2.37 -7.86
CA ASN A 210 -21.65 1.87 -9.24
C ASN A 210 -22.32 0.50 -9.43
N ILE A 211 -23.01 -0.03 -8.42
CA ILE A 211 -23.54 -1.40 -8.42
C ILE A 211 -24.52 -1.63 -9.58
N ASP A 212 -25.35 -0.63 -9.90
CA ASP A 212 -26.36 -0.71 -10.98
C ASP A 212 -25.73 -0.73 -12.38
N LYS A 213 -24.49 -0.23 -12.51
CA LYS A 213 -23.74 -0.28 -13.78
C LYS A 213 -23.20 -1.68 -14.08
N LYS A 214 -23.30 -2.63 -13.13
CA LYS A 214 -22.86 -4.04 -13.26
C LYS A 214 -21.43 -4.20 -13.81
N LYS A 215 -20.55 -3.23 -13.50
CA LYS A 215 -19.16 -3.22 -13.97
C LYS A 215 -18.33 -4.35 -13.34
N ALA A 216 -18.50 -4.58 -12.04
CA ALA A 216 -17.90 -5.70 -11.33
C ALA A 216 -18.85 -6.90 -11.33
N GLN A 217 -18.32 -8.11 -11.54
CA GLN A 217 -19.09 -9.37 -11.52
C GLN A 217 -18.78 -10.23 -10.30
N TYR A 218 -17.53 -10.15 -9.83
CA TYR A 218 -17.07 -10.99 -8.74
C TYR A 218 -16.01 -10.29 -7.89
N PHE A 219 -16.06 -10.51 -6.59
CA PHE A 219 -15.04 -10.06 -5.64
C PHE A 219 -14.35 -11.26 -4.99
N VAL A 220 -13.06 -11.10 -4.80
CA VAL A 220 -12.21 -11.98 -4.00
C VAL A 220 -11.53 -11.12 -2.94
N PHE A 221 -11.67 -11.51 -1.68
CA PHE A 221 -10.98 -10.86 -0.57
C PHE A 221 -9.95 -11.82 0.01
N PHE A 222 -8.80 -11.30 0.41
CA PHE A 222 -7.77 -12.12 1.04
C PHE A 222 -7.10 -11.42 2.21
N ASN A 223 -6.60 -12.21 3.17
CA ASN A 223 -6.03 -11.73 4.43
C ASN A 223 -4.72 -12.45 4.83
N ASP A 224 -4.13 -13.18 3.89
CA ASP A 224 -2.89 -13.95 4.06
C ASP A 224 -2.96 -15.04 5.14
N GLY A 225 -4.01 -15.86 5.03
CA GLY A 225 -4.07 -17.17 5.65
C GLY A 225 -4.79 -17.25 6.99
N ASP A 226 -5.80 -16.40 7.25
CA ASP A 226 -6.67 -16.53 8.44
C ASP A 226 -5.92 -16.60 9.78
N ASN A 227 -4.93 -15.71 9.97
CA ASN A 227 -4.03 -15.70 11.14
C ASN A 227 -3.22 -17.01 11.32
N THR A 228 -3.07 -17.83 10.27
CA THR A 228 -2.11 -18.95 10.27
C THR A 228 -0.73 -18.41 10.69
N PRO A 229 -0.05 -19.05 11.66
CA PRO A 229 1.28 -18.62 12.09
C PRO A 229 2.24 -18.52 10.90
N ASP A 230 3.06 -17.47 10.85
CA ASP A 230 3.91 -17.15 9.68
C ASP A 230 4.77 -18.34 9.23
N ALA A 231 5.33 -19.10 10.18
CA ALA A 231 6.15 -20.29 9.90
C ALA A 231 5.38 -21.47 9.27
N GLN A 232 4.05 -21.46 9.35
CA GLN A 232 3.18 -22.51 8.81
C GLN A 232 2.57 -22.12 7.45
N LYS A 233 2.69 -20.87 7.03
CA LYS A 233 2.19 -20.40 5.73
C LYS A 233 2.99 -21.05 4.60
N LYS A 234 2.32 -21.88 3.80
CA LYS A 234 2.91 -22.60 2.67
C LYS A 234 2.40 -22.02 1.36
N VAL A 235 3.32 -21.61 0.48
CA VAL A 235 3.00 -21.10 -0.86
C VAL A 235 2.07 -22.06 -1.61
N GLY A 236 0.96 -21.54 -2.12
CA GLY A 236 -0.09 -22.29 -2.81
C GLY A 236 -1.11 -22.96 -1.89
N LYS A 237 -0.96 -22.81 -0.57
CA LYS A 237 -1.84 -23.34 0.48
C LYS A 237 -1.94 -22.36 1.66
N THR A 238 -1.79 -21.06 1.40
CA THR A 238 -1.78 -20.05 2.46
C THR A 238 -3.18 -19.89 3.06
N GLY A 239 -4.22 -19.94 2.23
CA GLY A 239 -5.62 -19.84 2.66
C GLY A 239 -6.09 -18.40 2.85
N GLY A 240 -7.17 -18.20 3.61
CA GLY A 240 -7.70 -16.86 3.86
C GLY A 240 -8.24 -16.15 2.63
N ILE A 241 -8.85 -16.89 1.70
CA ILE A 241 -9.43 -16.37 0.46
C ILE A 241 -10.94 -16.52 0.50
N TYR A 242 -11.65 -15.42 0.26
CA TYR A 242 -13.10 -15.30 0.41
C TYR A 242 -13.72 -14.78 -0.88
N HIS A 243 -14.93 -15.25 -1.20
CA HIS A 243 -15.56 -15.02 -2.48
C HIS A 243 -16.97 -14.47 -2.33
N THR A 244 -17.35 -13.55 -3.21
CA THR A 244 -18.74 -13.07 -3.27
C THR A 244 -19.10 -12.51 -4.65
N LYS A 245 -20.37 -12.66 -5.03
CA LYS A 245 -20.93 -11.99 -6.20
C LYS A 245 -21.23 -10.53 -5.86
N THR A 246 -21.24 -9.67 -6.88
CA THR A 246 -21.30 -8.22 -6.70
C THR A 246 -22.70 -7.64 -6.51
N SER A 247 -23.75 -8.39 -6.89
CA SER A 247 -25.14 -7.90 -6.95
C SER A 247 -25.81 -7.69 -5.59
N ASN A 248 -25.21 -8.19 -4.51
CA ASN A 248 -25.72 -8.03 -3.16
C ASN A 248 -24.66 -7.34 -2.28
N PHE A 249 -24.81 -6.03 -2.10
CA PHE A 249 -23.88 -5.24 -1.31
C PHE A 249 -23.80 -5.70 0.16
N LYS A 250 -24.93 -6.09 0.77
CA LYS A 250 -24.95 -6.62 2.15
C LYS A 250 -24.12 -7.89 2.27
N GLN A 251 -24.30 -8.83 1.34
CA GLN A 251 -23.51 -10.05 1.29
C GLN A 251 -22.02 -9.75 1.10
N LEU A 252 -21.68 -8.81 0.21
CA LEU A 252 -20.31 -8.37 0.00
C LEU A 252 -19.67 -7.88 1.30
N MET A 253 -20.37 -7.00 2.03
CA MET A 253 -19.87 -6.48 3.31
C MET A 253 -19.76 -7.58 4.38
N THR A 254 -20.67 -8.55 4.40
CA THR A 254 -20.56 -9.71 5.30
C THR A 254 -19.33 -10.55 4.99
N VAL A 255 -19.05 -10.84 3.72
CA VAL A 255 -17.88 -11.63 3.32
C VAL A 255 -16.58 -10.87 3.61
N ALA A 256 -16.53 -9.57 3.33
CA ALA A 256 -15.41 -8.72 3.69
C ALA A 256 -15.16 -8.70 5.21
N ASP A 257 -16.21 -8.57 6.03
CA ASP A 257 -16.10 -8.59 7.49
C ASP A 257 -15.60 -9.94 8.02
N THR A 258 -16.04 -11.05 7.42
CA THR A 258 -15.52 -12.38 7.78
C THR A 258 -14.03 -12.49 7.45
N CYS A 259 -13.61 -12.05 6.26
CA CYS A 259 -12.20 -12.02 5.88
C CYS A 259 -11.36 -11.20 6.88
N ILE A 260 -11.77 -9.97 7.20
CA ILE A 260 -11.06 -9.09 8.14
C ILE A 260 -10.99 -9.68 9.56
N ARG A 261 -12.05 -10.35 10.03
CA ARG A 261 -12.07 -10.96 11.37
C ARG A 261 -11.17 -12.19 11.47
N ASN A 262 -11.07 -12.96 10.39
CA ASN A 262 -10.31 -14.20 10.38
C ASN A 262 -8.81 -13.95 10.20
N GLY A 263 -8.39 -12.82 9.63
CA GLY A 263 -6.97 -12.50 9.42
C GLY A 263 -6.74 -11.01 9.20
N PHE A 264 -5.56 -10.52 9.62
CA PHE A 264 -5.21 -9.10 9.54
C PHE A 264 -3.87 -8.83 8.82
N GLY A 265 -3.32 -9.86 8.16
CA GLY A 265 -1.90 -9.92 7.81
C GLY A 265 -1.06 -10.37 9.01
N GLY A 266 0.01 -11.12 8.73
CA GLY A 266 0.91 -11.69 9.73
C GLY A 266 2.31 -11.11 9.58
N ASP A 267 3.23 -11.85 8.98
CA ASP A 267 4.45 -11.36 8.33
C ASP A 267 4.16 -10.38 7.19
N ALA A 268 5.20 -9.82 6.57
CA ALA A 268 5.06 -8.77 5.57
C ALA A 268 4.65 -9.24 4.15
N PRO A 269 4.94 -10.48 3.72
CA PRO A 269 4.45 -10.98 2.44
C PRO A 269 2.96 -11.33 2.46
N GLU A 270 2.27 -11.21 1.33
CA GLU A 270 0.82 -11.48 1.18
C GLU A 270 0.57 -12.54 0.08
N ASN A 271 -0.62 -13.16 0.06
CA ASN A 271 -0.96 -14.25 -0.88
C ASN A 271 -1.76 -13.80 -2.12
N ASP A 272 -1.26 -12.76 -2.80
CA ASP A 272 -1.94 -12.13 -3.94
C ASP A 272 -2.20 -13.11 -5.10
N VAL A 273 -1.22 -13.98 -5.44
CA VAL A 273 -1.33 -14.87 -6.61
C VAL A 273 -2.34 -15.99 -6.37
N GLU A 274 -2.36 -16.58 -5.17
CA GLU A 274 -3.36 -17.55 -4.76
C GLU A 274 -4.77 -16.97 -4.85
N ALA A 275 -4.95 -15.72 -4.40
CA ALA A 275 -6.23 -15.02 -4.52
C ALA A 275 -6.66 -14.86 -5.99
N ILE A 276 -5.74 -14.44 -6.88
CA ILE A 276 -6.00 -14.31 -8.32
C ILE A 276 -6.41 -15.65 -8.93
N LEU A 277 -5.62 -16.70 -8.69
CA LEU A 277 -5.89 -18.03 -9.25
C LEU A 277 -7.23 -18.58 -8.77
N SER A 278 -7.56 -18.38 -7.49
CA SER A 278 -8.86 -18.78 -6.94
C SER A 278 -10.02 -18.02 -7.60
N GLY A 279 -9.88 -16.71 -7.80
CA GLY A 279 -10.88 -15.89 -8.50
C GLY A 279 -11.10 -16.31 -9.94
N LEU A 280 -10.03 -16.61 -10.68
CA LEU A 280 -10.11 -17.05 -12.08
C LEU A 280 -10.90 -18.36 -12.24
N GLN A 281 -10.83 -19.26 -11.25
CA GLN A 281 -11.64 -20.48 -11.23
C GLN A 281 -13.14 -20.18 -10.97
N LYS A 282 -13.45 -19.15 -10.19
CA LYS A 282 -14.84 -18.80 -9.80
C LYS A 282 -15.55 -17.90 -10.81
N CYS A 283 -14.80 -17.11 -11.58
CA CYS A 283 -15.33 -16.26 -12.63
C CYS A 283 -14.55 -16.42 -13.95
N PRO A 284 -14.70 -17.54 -14.66
CA PRO A 284 -14.02 -17.76 -15.93
C PRO A 284 -14.41 -16.72 -17.00
N ASP A 285 -15.65 -16.23 -16.96
CA ASP A 285 -16.21 -15.26 -17.91
C ASP A 285 -15.88 -13.79 -17.58
N CYS A 286 -15.19 -13.53 -16.47
CA CYS A 286 -14.71 -12.19 -16.15
C CYS A 286 -13.63 -11.76 -17.16
N GLU A 287 -13.73 -10.51 -17.62
CA GLU A 287 -12.85 -9.94 -18.65
C GLU A 287 -11.66 -9.21 -18.01
N ASP A 288 -11.94 -8.20 -17.19
CA ASP A 288 -10.91 -7.39 -16.57
C ASP A 288 -10.55 -7.90 -15.16
N ILE A 289 -9.33 -8.41 -15.02
CA ILE A 289 -8.82 -8.93 -13.74
C ILE A 289 -8.11 -7.80 -13.00
N ILE A 290 -8.65 -7.41 -11.84
CA ILE A 290 -8.14 -6.30 -11.04
C ILE A 290 -7.56 -6.84 -9.73
N LEU A 291 -6.36 -6.40 -9.36
CA LEU A 291 -5.76 -6.62 -8.05
C LEU A 291 -5.59 -5.27 -7.35
N ILE A 292 -6.07 -5.14 -6.12
CA ILE A 292 -5.86 -3.99 -5.25
C ILE A 292 -4.97 -4.45 -4.10
N ALA A 293 -3.72 -3.96 -4.08
CA ALA A 293 -2.67 -4.49 -3.21
C ALA A 293 -1.82 -3.41 -2.53
N ASP A 294 -1.19 -3.79 -1.43
CA ASP A 294 -0.27 -2.96 -0.66
C ASP A 294 1.13 -2.95 -1.30
N ASN A 295 1.59 -1.79 -1.77
CA ASN A 295 2.94 -1.64 -2.31
C ASN A 295 4.05 -1.99 -1.31
N TRP A 296 3.75 -2.07 -0.01
CA TRP A 296 4.71 -2.33 1.05
C TRP A 296 4.86 -3.82 1.36
N ALA A 297 3.99 -4.66 0.79
CA ALA A 297 4.06 -6.10 0.87
C ALA A 297 4.72 -6.68 -0.38
N ASN A 298 5.51 -7.73 -0.19
CA ASN A 298 5.93 -8.61 -1.30
C ASN A 298 4.88 -9.71 -1.48
N MET A 299 4.81 -10.32 -2.65
CA MET A 299 3.98 -11.51 -2.84
C MET A 299 4.70 -12.73 -2.24
N ARG A 300 4.08 -13.36 -1.23
CA ARG A 300 4.49 -14.65 -0.66
C ARG A 300 4.61 -15.72 -1.74
N ASP A 301 3.65 -15.69 -2.64
CA ASP A 301 3.41 -16.66 -3.70
C ASP A 301 3.92 -16.19 -5.06
N TYR A 302 4.90 -15.26 -5.08
CA TYR A 302 5.57 -14.77 -6.29
C TYR A 302 6.03 -15.88 -7.25
N ARG A 303 6.38 -17.07 -6.74
CA ARG A 303 6.79 -18.21 -7.59
C ARG A 303 5.65 -18.81 -8.41
N LEU A 304 4.41 -18.42 -8.16
CA LEU A 304 3.21 -18.90 -8.85
C LEU A 304 2.76 -18.00 -10.00
N LEU A 305 3.44 -16.88 -10.27
CA LEU A 305 3.06 -15.92 -11.31
C LEU A 305 2.81 -16.57 -12.69
N SER A 306 3.63 -17.56 -13.07
CA SER A 306 3.50 -18.27 -14.34
C SER A 306 2.19 -19.06 -14.49
N LYS A 307 1.42 -19.25 -13.42
CA LYS A 307 0.11 -19.91 -13.46
C LYS A 307 -1.02 -18.97 -13.88
N ILE A 308 -0.79 -17.66 -13.92
CA ILE A 308 -1.80 -16.67 -14.32
C ILE A 308 -1.75 -16.53 -15.85
N ASN A 309 -2.88 -16.76 -16.51
CA ASN A 309 -3.00 -16.74 -17.97
C ASN A 309 -3.85 -15.58 -18.52
N LYS A 310 -4.23 -14.63 -17.66
CA LYS A 310 -4.97 -13.41 -18.04
C LYS A 310 -4.24 -12.15 -17.56
N PRO A 311 -4.29 -11.04 -18.32
CA PRO A 311 -3.73 -9.76 -17.90
C PRO A 311 -4.29 -9.27 -16.56
N VAL A 312 -3.40 -9.00 -15.61
CA VAL A 312 -3.76 -8.46 -14.28
C VAL A 312 -3.50 -6.96 -14.23
N LYS A 313 -4.55 -6.18 -13.96
CA LYS A 313 -4.47 -4.74 -13.72
C LYS A 313 -4.33 -4.48 -12.23
N ILE A 314 -3.22 -3.92 -11.80
CA ILE A 314 -2.86 -3.79 -10.39
C ILE A 314 -3.05 -2.34 -9.96
N ILE A 315 -4.04 -2.09 -9.12
CA ILE A 315 -4.18 -0.85 -8.37
C ILE A 315 -3.24 -0.92 -7.17
N LEU A 316 -2.09 -0.26 -7.29
CA LEU A 316 -1.01 -0.37 -6.33
C LEU A 316 -1.05 0.80 -5.34
N CYS A 317 -1.37 0.49 -4.09
CA CYS A 317 -1.65 1.46 -3.05
C CYS A 317 -0.37 1.82 -2.24
N GLY A 318 -0.20 3.08 -1.83
CA GLY A 318 0.94 3.49 -1.00
C GLY A 318 2.29 3.61 -1.73
N THR A 319 2.28 4.07 -2.99
CA THR A 319 3.47 4.14 -3.88
C THR A 319 4.39 5.35 -3.69
N TYR A 320 4.18 6.15 -2.62
CA TYR A 320 4.94 7.38 -2.34
C TYR A 320 6.47 7.20 -2.30
N PHE A 321 6.95 6.04 -1.87
CA PHE A 321 8.38 5.72 -1.78
C PHE A 321 8.93 5.00 -3.00
N GLY A 322 8.14 4.85 -4.05
CA GLY A 322 8.46 4.08 -5.23
C GLY A 322 7.58 2.84 -5.32
N ILE A 323 7.80 2.08 -6.38
CA ILE A 323 6.99 0.90 -6.69
C ILE A 323 7.79 -0.35 -6.32
N ASN A 324 7.12 -1.28 -5.64
CA ASN A 324 7.64 -2.62 -5.42
C ASN A 324 7.74 -3.36 -6.76
N THR A 325 8.95 -3.80 -7.09
CA THR A 325 9.27 -4.41 -8.37
C THR A 325 8.55 -5.74 -8.60
N GLN A 326 8.13 -6.43 -7.54
CA GLN A 326 7.38 -7.67 -7.70
C GLN A 326 6.04 -7.46 -8.40
N TYR A 327 5.35 -6.33 -8.15
CA TYR A 327 4.12 -6.02 -8.87
C TYR A 327 4.40 -5.60 -10.32
N LEU A 328 5.52 -4.93 -10.60
CA LEU A 328 5.95 -4.70 -11.99
C LEU A 328 6.20 -6.02 -12.73
N ASP A 329 6.83 -6.98 -12.06
CA ASP A 329 7.04 -8.32 -12.60
C ASP A 329 5.71 -9.06 -12.84
N LEU A 330 4.74 -8.98 -11.93
CA LEU A 330 3.39 -9.57 -12.12
C LEU A 330 2.66 -8.95 -13.30
N ALA A 331 2.61 -7.61 -13.37
CA ALA A 331 1.98 -6.91 -14.48
C ALA A 331 2.66 -7.26 -15.81
N ARG A 332 3.98 -7.33 -15.84
CA ARG A 332 4.71 -7.78 -17.02
C ARG A 332 4.39 -9.24 -17.36
N ALA A 333 4.60 -10.18 -16.44
CA ALA A 333 4.40 -11.61 -16.68
C ALA A 333 3.01 -11.98 -17.21
N THR A 334 1.99 -11.20 -16.85
CA THR A 334 0.60 -11.43 -17.26
C THR A 334 0.16 -10.64 -18.50
N GLY A 335 0.98 -9.70 -18.99
CA GLY A 335 0.55 -8.72 -19.99
C GLY A 335 -0.42 -7.67 -19.44
N GLY A 336 -0.45 -7.51 -18.12
CA GLY A 336 -1.24 -6.54 -17.39
C GLY A 336 -0.57 -5.17 -17.23
N SER A 337 -0.95 -4.45 -16.18
CA SER A 337 -0.60 -3.04 -15.99
C SER A 337 -0.56 -2.65 -14.51
N ILE A 338 0.20 -1.59 -14.19
CA ILE A 338 0.18 -0.95 -12.86
C ILE A 338 -0.60 0.36 -12.93
N HIS A 339 -1.39 0.62 -11.89
CA HIS A 339 -2.19 1.82 -11.74
C HIS A 339 -1.91 2.44 -10.37
N THR A 340 -1.33 3.64 -10.35
CA THR A 340 -1.07 4.41 -9.12
C THR A 340 -2.04 5.57 -9.00
N ILE A 341 -1.96 6.40 -7.96
CA ILE A 341 -2.76 7.64 -7.92
C ILE A 341 -2.42 8.58 -9.10
N GLU A 342 -1.18 8.55 -9.59
CA GLU A 342 -0.65 9.50 -10.58
C GLU A 342 -0.75 9.00 -12.01
N ALA A 343 -0.62 7.69 -12.26
CA ALA A 343 -0.45 7.18 -13.62
C ALA A 343 -0.95 5.75 -13.83
N ASP A 344 -1.28 5.46 -15.10
CA ASP A 344 -1.52 4.12 -15.63
C ASP A 344 -0.30 3.68 -16.45
N ILE A 345 0.32 2.57 -16.08
CA ILE A 345 1.57 2.06 -16.65
C ILE A 345 1.25 0.73 -17.34
N THR A 346 1.06 0.80 -18.66
CA THR A 346 0.46 -0.29 -19.46
C THR A 346 1.44 -1.00 -20.39
N ASN A 347 2.61 -0.41 -20.67
CA ASN A 347 3.56 -0.90 -21.68
C ASN A 347 4.69 -1.77 -21.10
N LEU A 348 4.51 -2.40 -19.93
CA LEU A 348 5.57 -3.13 -19.23
C LEU A 348 6.07 -4.35 -20.00
N MET A 349 5.18 -5.03 -20.74
CA MET A 349 5.54 -6.19 -21.56
C MET A 349 6.47 -5.90 -22.73
N LYS A 350 6.48 -4.65 -23.22
CA LYS A 350 7.31 -4.25 -24.36
C LYS A 350 8.79 -4.13 -23.98
N LEU A 351 9.10 -4.03 -22.68
CA LEU A 351 10.45 -3.85 -22.18
C LEU A 351 11.29 -5.12 -22.35
N ARG A 352 12.42 -4.96 -23.03
CA ARG A 352 13.43 -6.01 -23.28
C ARG A 352 14.52 -5.99 -22.21
N GLU A 353 15.26 -7.09 -22.13
CA GLU A 353 16.45 -7.18 -21.26
C GLU A 353 17.40 -6.00 -21.53
N GLY A 354 17.89 -5.34 -20.47
CA GLY A 354 18.74 -4.16 -20.58
C GLY A 354 18.00 -2.82 -20.77
N GLU A 355 16.71 -2.83 -21.11
CA GLU A 355 15.93 -1.60 -21.26
C GLU A 355 15.53 -1.00 -19.91
N LYS A 356 15.38 0.33 -19.91
CA LYS A 356 15.03 1.12 -18.73
C LYS A 356 13.65 1.75 -18.88
N ILE A 357 12.93 1.84 -17.78
CA ILE A 357 11.70 2.64 -17.66
C ILE A 357 11.80 3.56 -16.45
N LYS A 358 11.34 4.80 -16.63
CA LYS A 358 11.19 5.75 -15.52
C LYS A 358 9.76 5.71 -15.02
N ILE A 359 9.57 5.47 -13.73
CA ILE A 359 8.27 5.50 -13.07
C ILE A 359 8.36 6.42 -11.86
N GLY A 360 7.60 7.52 -11.90
CA GLY A 360 7.76 8.63 -10.97
C GLY A 360 9.20 9.17 -11.00
N LYS A 361 9.84 9.23 -9.83
CA LYS A 361 11.23 9.69 -9.68
C LYS A 361 12.28 8.59 -9.82
N TYR A 362 11.89 7.34 -10.04
CA TYR A 362 12.80 6.20 -10.05
C TYR A 362 12.96 5.60 -11.43
N THR A 363 14.14 5.05 -11.69
CA THR A 363 14.46 4.32 -12.91
C THR A 363 14.56 2.84 -12.59
N PHE A 364 14.00 2.01 -13.45
CA PHE A 364 14.04 0.56 -13.35
C PHE A 364 14.63 -0.02 -14.62
N LEU A 365 15.48 -1.02 -14.47
CA LEU A 365 16.13 -1.77 -15.53
C LEU A 365 15.55 -3.18 -15.56
N ILE A 366 15.32 -3.75 -16.74
CA ILE A 366 15.10 -5.18 -16.87
C ILE A 366 16.46 -5.89 -16.77
N LYS A 367 16.63 -6.69 -15.72
CA LYS A 367 17.81 -7.53 -15.49
C LYS A 367 17.38 -8.95 -15.15
N ASN A 368 17.86 -9.93 -15.91
CA ASN A 368 17.47 -11.34 -15.84
C ASN A 368 15.94 -11.52 -15.87
N GLY A 369 15.26 -10.78 -16.76
CA GLY A 369 13.83 -10.82 -16.93
C GLY A 369 12.98 -10.19 -15.81
N ARG A 370 13.61 -9.48 -14.85
CA ARG A 370 12.93 -8.83 -13.71
C ARG A 370 13.26 -7.35 -13.63
N PHE A 371 12.37 -6.57 -13.02
CA PHE A 371 12.64 -5.17 -12.71
C PHE A 371 13.63 -5.05 -11.54
N VAL A 372 14.70 -4.30 -11.77
CA VAL A 372 15.66 -3.88 -10.74
C VAL A 372 15.73 -2.36 -10.73
N LYS A 373 15.59 -1.75 -9.56
CA LYS A 373 15.77 -0.31 -9.39
C LYS A 373 17.25 0.05 -9.56
N VAL A 374 17.54 1.07 -10.38
CA VAL A 374 18.92 1.51 -10.71
C VAL A 374 19.17 2.98 -10.38
#